data_AF-A0A3N0Z151-F1
#
_entry.id   AF-A0A3N0Z151-F1
#
_cell.length_a   1.000
_cell.length_b   1.000
_cell.length_c   1.000
_cell.angle_alpha   90.00
_cell.angle_beta   90.00
_cell.angle_gamma   90.00
#
_symmetry.space_group_name_H-M   'P 1'
#
loop_
_entity.id
_entity.type
_entity.pdbx_description
1 polymer ?
#
loop_
_entity_poly.entity_id
_entity_poly.type
_entity_poly.pdbx_seq_one_letter_code
_entity_poly.pdbx_strand_id
1 'polypeptide(L)'
;MPFSSLSSFDGVRESVRQLRDKLEDFCKEELKKISDRVTFTNIVLRTRNDFLQYSHRLTLDLNTAHKRLHLSERNRVITETNKVQPYPDHPDRFDYWCQVLCRESVCDQRCYWEIEWSGFLGLYISVSYKSISRKGEGYECWFGHNDQSWSLFCSSFRFSFIHNKIETDLPVVSCCRIGVYVDHSAGILSFYSVSDTMSLIHTVQTTFTQPLYPGFWVYHNGSRVKLCQ
;
A
#
# COMPACT_ATOMS: atom_id res chain seq x y z
N MET A 1 -41.50 -66.64 -34.62
CA MET A 1 -41.38 -65.21 -35.00
C MET A 1 -40.48 -64.54 -33.97
N PRO A 2 -39.27 -64.07 -34.30
CA PRO A 2 -38.39 -63.43 -33.33
C PRO A 2 -38.79 -61.97 -33.12
N PHE A 3 -38.76 -61.51 -31.88
CA PHE A 3 -38.82 -60.08 -31.55
C PHE A 3 -37.40 -59.50 -31.60
N SER A 4 -37.14 -58.63 -32.57
CA SER A 4 -35.93 -57.81 -32.63
C SER A 4 -36.25 -56.38 -32.19
N SER A 5 -35.67 -55.94 -31.08
CA SER A 5 -35.31 -54.53 -30.90
C SER A 5 -34.25 -54.40 -29.80
N LEU A 6 -32.99 -54.60 -30.19
CA LEU A 6 -31.87 -54.07 -29.42
C LEU A 6 -31.75 -52.59 -29.81
N SER A 7 -32.36 -51.71 -29.01
CA SER A 7 -32.13 -50.27 -29.12
C SER A 7 -30.63 -50.01 -28.87
N SER A 8 -29.93 -49.52 -29.87
CA SER A 8 -28.50 -49.19 -29.77
C SER A 8 -28.30 -48.10 -28.72
N PHE A 9 -27.60 -48.44 -27.64
CA PHE A 9 -27.12 -47.51 -26.62
C PHE A 9 -25.87 -46.74 -27.08
N ASP A 10 -25.41 -46.92 -28.32
CA ASP A 10 -24.15 -46.36 -28.80
C ASP A 10 -24.20 -44.83 -28.89
N GLY A 11 -25.34 -44.27 -29.31
CA GLY A 11 -25.52 -42.80 -29.35
C GLY A 11 -25.48 -42.15 -27.96
N VAL A 12 -26.03 -42.84 -26.95
CA VAL A 12 -25.99 -42.38 -25.54
C VAL A 12 -24.56 -42.49 -25.01
N ARG A 13 -23.87 -43.61 -25.29
CA ARG A 13 -22.47 -43.82 -24.91
C ARG A 13 -21.54 -42.75 -25.50
N GLU A 14 -21.74 -42.40 -26.76
CA GLU A 14 -20.93 -41.39 -27.45
C GLU A 14 -21.17 -39.99 -26.88
N SER A 15 -22.43 -39.65 -26.60
CA SER A 15 -22.79 -38.38 -25.97
C SER A 15 -22.18 -38.23 -24.57
N VAL A 16 -22.18 -39.31 -23.77
CA VAL A 16 -21.54 -39.33 -22.45
C VAL A 16 -20.02 -39.15 -22.56
N ARG A 17 -19.37 -39.77 -23.55
CA ARG A 17 -17.93 -39.59 -23.80
C ARG A 17 -17.59 -38.14 -24.16
N GLN A 18 -18.33 -37.56 -25.09
CA GLN A 18 -18.12 -36.17 -25.48
C GLN A 18 -18.30 -35.18 -24.32
N LEU A 19 -19.28 -35.45 -23.45
CA LEU A 19 -19.53 -34.59 -22.28
C LEU A 19 -18.42 -34.71 -21.24
N ARG A 20 -17.89 -35.93 -21.03
CA ARG A 20 -16.73 -36.17 -20.17
C ARG A 20 -15.49 -35.43 -20.70
N ASP A 21 -15.20 -35.56 -21.98
CA ASP A 21 -13.99 -34.96 -22.57
C ASP A 21 -14.07 -33.41 -22.50
N LYS A 22 -15.25 -32.82 -22.76
CA LYS A 22 -15.48 -31.38 -22.57
C LYS A 22 -15.31 -30.94 -21.11
N LEU A 23 -15.77 -31.74 -20.15
CA LEU A 23 -15.62 -31.43 -18.73
C LEU A 23 -14.14 -31.49 -18.33
N GLU A 24 -13.38 -32.47 -18.82
CA GLU A 24 -11.94 -32.57 -18.58
C GLU A 24 -11.18 -31.37 -19.13
N ASP A 25 -11.51 -30.93 -20.35
CA ASP A 25 -10.87 -29.77 -20.97
C ASP A 25 -11.21 -28.47 -20.22
N PHE A 26 -12.48 -28.29 -19.84
CA PHE A 26 -12.91 -27.16 -19.01
C PHE A 26 -12.17 -27.14 -17.66
N CYS A 27 -12.10 -28.29 -16.98
CA CYS A 27 -11.38 -28.41 -15.71
C CYS A 27 -9.89 -28.10 -15.87
N LYS A 28 -9.23 -28.57 -16.93
CA LYS A 28 -7.81 -28.25 -17.19
C LYS A 28 -7.60 -26.76 -17.42
N GLU A 29 -8.49 -26.11 -18.18
CA GLU A 29 -8.37 -24.69 -18.48
C GLU A 29 -8.59 -23.82 -17.23
N GLU A 30 -9.60 -24.13 -16.42
CA GLU A 30 -9.87 -23.42 -15.17
C GLU A 30 -8.79 -23.68 -14.12
N LEU A 31 -8.30 -24.92 -13.98
CA LEU A 31 -7.17 -25.21 -13.10
C LEU A 31 -5.90 -24.49 -13.53
N LYS A 32 -5.65 -24.35 -14.84
CA LYS A 32 -4.54 -23.57 -15.36
C LYS A 32 -4.71 -22.08 -15.05
N LYS A 33 -5.89 -21.51 -15.26
CA LYS A 33 -6.20 -20.10 -14.89
C LYS A 33 -6.02 -19.86 -13.39
N ILE A 34 -6.46 -20.80 -12.55
CA ILE A 34 -6.26 -20.74 -11.09
C ILE A 34 -4.77 -20.84 -10.77
N SER A 35 -4.03 -21.78 -11.38
CA SER A 35 -2.59 -21.96 -11.17
C SER A 35 -1.78 -20.73 -11.60
N ASP A 36 -2.12 -20.12 -12.73
CA ASP A 36 -1.50 -18.89 -13.25
C ASP A 36 -1.80 -17.70 -12.31
N ARG A 37 -3.02 -17.61 -11.76
CA ARG A 37 -3.38 -16.62 -10.74
C ARG A 37 -2.64 -16.85 -9.43
N VAL A 38 -2.53 -18.11 -8.99
CA VAL A 38 -1.83 -18.51 -7.76
C VAL A 38 -0.32 -18.30 -7.87
N THR A 39 0.28 -18.49 -9.04
CA THR A 39 1.70 -18.21 -9.28
C THR A 39 1.98 -16.71 -9.39
N PHE A 40 1.05 -15.92 -9.96
CA PHE A 40 1.14 -14.46 -9.95
C PHE A 40 1.05 -13.87 -8.53
N THR A 41 0.22 -14.45 -7.66
CA THR A 41 0.15 -14.08 -6.23
C THR A 41 1.31 -14.66 -5.41
N ASN A 42 1.92 -15.77 -5.84
CA ASN A 42 3.09 -16.41 -5.19
C ASN A 42 4.45 -16.02 -5.78
N ILE A 43 4.61 -14.86 -6.41
CA ILE A 43 5.94 -14.22 -6.37
C ILE A 43 6.15 -13.84 -4.90
N VAL A 44 6.62 -14.80 -4.10
CA VAL A 44 6.97 -14.57 -2.70
C VAL A 44 8.16 -13.63 -2.77
N LEU A 45 7.90 -12.33 -2.63
CA LEU A 45 8.92 -11.31 -2.52
C LEU A 45 9.71 -11.62 -1.24
N ARG A 46 10.93 -12.12 -1.40
CA ARG A 46 11.77 -12.56 -0.27
C ARG A 46 12.95 -11.64 -0.07
N THR A 47 13.47 -11.07 -1.15
CA THR A 47 14.64 -10.21 -1.14
C THR A 47 14.25 -8.78 -1.43
N ARG A 48 15.03 -7.82 -0.92
CA ARG A 48 14.88 -6.40 -1.25
C ARG A 48 14.89 -6.17 -2.76
N ASN A 49 15.68 -6.92 -3.52
CA ASN A 49 15.74 -6.81 -4.98
C ASN A 49 14.41 -7.21 -5.65
N ASP A 50 13.65 -8.14 -5.09
CA ASP A 50 12.34 -8.51 -5.63
C ASP A 50 11.37 -7.33 -5.47
N PHE A 51 11.41 -6.62 -4.34
CA PHE A 51 10.60 -5.42 -4.11
C PHE A 51 11.02 -4.25 -4.99
N LEU A 52 12.32 -4.06 -5.21
CA LEU A 52 12.85 -2.97 -6.03
C LEU A 52 12.42 -3.05 -7.51
N GLN A 53 11.97 -4.22 -8.00
CA GLN A 53 11.36 -4.34 -9.33
C GLN A 53 10.06 -3.53 -9.46
N TYR A 54 9.41 -3.24 -8.33
CA TYR A 54 8.20 -2.42 -8.24
C TYR A 54 8.49 -1.01 -7.73
N SER A 55 9.76 -0.57 -7.76
CA SER A 55 10.16 0.75 -7.26
C SER A 55 9.40 1.85 -7.99
N HIS A 56 8.77 2.73 -7.21
CA HIS A 56 8.05 3.88 -7.72
C HIS A 56 8.66 5.17 -7.21
N ARG A 57 8.95 6.08 -8.15
CA ARG A 57 9.56 7.36 -7.84
C ARG A 57 8.49 8.35 -7.41
N LEU A 58 8.50 8.70 -6.12
CA LEU A 58 7.56 9.63 -5.52
C LEU A 58 8.12 11.05 -5.41
N THR A 59 7.23 12.03 -5.43
CA THR A 59 7.51 13.44 -5.17
C THR A 59 6.44 14.04 -4.29
N LEU A 60 6.87 14.88 -3.33
CA LEU A 60 5.96 15.52 -2.39
C LEU A 60 5.18 16.66 -3.06
N ASP A 61 3.89 16.74 -2.77
CA ASP A 61 3.00 17.75 -3.32
C ASP A 61 3.00 19.03 -2.46
N LEU A 62 3.60 20.09 -3.01
CA LEU A 62 3.62 21.42 -2.42
C LEU A 62 2.21 22.01 -2.18
N ASN A 63 1.20 21.58 -2.93
CA ASN A 63 -0.17 22.05 -2.76
C ASN A 63 -0.86 21.44 -1.54
N THR A 64 -0.39 20.27 -1.08
CA THR A 64 -0.94 19.58 0.10
C THR A 64 -0.16 19.91 1.37
N ALA A 65 1.12 20.24 1.24
CA ALA A 65 2.04 20.42 2.37
C ALA A 65 1.56 21.49 3.37
N HIS A 66 1.44 21.11 4.64
CA HIS A 66 1.21 22.06 5.71
C HIS A 66 2.30 23.15 5.74
N LYS A 67 1.93 24.40 6.08
CA LYS A 67 2.85 25.55 5.98
C LYS A 67 4.04 25.48 6.94
N ARG A 68 4.08 24.58 7.92
CA ARG A 68 5.29 24.36 8.76
C ARG A 68 6.27 23.35 8.17
N LEU A 69 5.88 22.61 7.13
CA LEU A 69 6.77 21.66 6.47
C LEU A 69 7.59 22.38 5.41
N HIS A 70 8.91 22.30 5.51
CA HIS A 70 9.81 22.73 4.46
C HIS A 70 10.16 21.55 3.56
N LEU A 71 9.83 21.67 2.27
CA LEU A 71 10.19 20.68 1.25
C LEU A 71 11.48 21.08 0.53
N SER A 72 12.45 20.17 0.47
CA SER A 72 13.75 20.39 -0.18
C SER A 72 14.17 19.20 -1.06
N GLU A 73 15.37 19.28 -1.67
CA GLU A 73 15.93 18.25 -2.57
C GLU A 73 15.00 17.85 -3.73
N ARG A 74 14.38 18.84 -4.38
CA ARG A 74 13.34 18.65 -5.41
C ARG A 74 12.10 17.94 -4.86
N ASN A 75 11.61 18.40 -3.72
CA ASN A 75 10.43 17.88 -3.02
C ASN A 75 10.56 16.39 -2.65
N ARG A 76 11.72 15.99 -2.15
CA ARG A 76 11.98 14.62 -1.67
C ARG A 76 12.32 14.56 -0.19
N VAL A 77 12.67 15.70 0.41
CA VAL A 77 12.98 15.80 1.83
C VAL A 77 11.96 16.68 2.52
N ILE A 78 11.46 16.21 3.66
CA ILE A 78 10.59 16.94 4.57
C ILE A 78 11.38 17.27 5.82
N THR A 79 11.36 18.54 6.21
CA THR A 79 11.80 18.99 7.53
C THR A 79 10.70 19.85 8.13
N GLU A 80 10.35 19.60 9.38
CA GLU A 80 9.42 20.46 10.12
C GLU A 80 10.18 21.70 10.64
N THR A 81 9.59 22.88 10.48
CA THR A 81 10.24 24.14 10.83
C THR A 81 9.29 25.05 11.60
N ASN A 82 9.84 25.80 12.56
CA ASN A 82 9.08 26.83 13.29
C ASN A 82 8.66 28.02 12.41
N LYS A 83 9.19 28.13 11.19
CA LYS A 83 8.86 29.21 10.25
C LYS A 83 7.78 28.75 9.29
N VAL A 84 6.74 29.59 9.16
CA VAL A 84 5.69 29.40 8.16
C VAL A 84 6.33 29.58 6.77
N GLN A 85 6.27 28.53 5.96
CA GLN A 85 6.71 28.55 4.58
C GLN A 85 5.76 29.40 3.73
N PRO A 86 6.27 30.14 2.74
CA PRO A 86 5.48 31.07 1.92
C PRO A 86 4.68 30.32 0.84
N TYR A 87 4.00 29.23 1.22
CA TYR A 87 3.15 28.48 0.31
C TYR A 87 1.81 29.20 0.12
N PRO A 88 1.32 29.36 -1.12
CA PRO A 88 0.03 29.99 -1.37
C PRO A 88 -1.11 29.16 -0.79
N ASP A 89 -2.23 29.80 -0.48
CA ASP A 89 -3.41 29.09 -0.04
C ASP A 89 -3.92 28.14 -1.13
N HIS A 90 -4.33 26.95 -0.72
CA HIS A 90 -4.82 25.90 -1.62
C HIS A 90 -5.88 25.05 -0.91
N PRO A 91 -6.96 24.64 -1.60
CA PRO A 91 -7.99 23.78 -1.01
C PRO A 91 -7.41 22.47 -0.48
N ASP A 92 -6.47 21.86 -1.21
CA ASP A 92 -5.85 20.58 -0.83
C ASP A 92 -4.81 20.68 0.31
N ARG A 93 -4.50 21.90 0.79
CA ARG A 93 -3.47 22.12 1.80
C ARG A 93 -3.95 21.71 3.18
N PHE A 94 -3.18 20.88 3.88
CA PHE A 94 -3.40 20.66 5.31
C PHE A 94 -3.13 21.94 6.10
N ASP A 95 -4.06 22.36 6.96
CA ASP A 95 -3.99 23.66 7.66
C ASP A 95 -3.69 23.56 9.16
N TYR A 96 -3.93 22.40 9.78
CA TYR A 96 -3.69 22.16 11.20
C TYR A 96 -2.59 21.13 11.44
N TRP A 97 -2.79 19.89 10.97
CA TRP A 97 -1.79 18.82 11.13
C TRP A 97 -0.63 19.01 10.15
N CYS A 98 0.61 18.78 10.59
CA CYS A 98 1.84 18.99 9.81
C CYS A 98 2.07 17.91 8.73
N GLN A 99 1.10 17.74 7.84
CA GLN A 99 1.01 16.62 6.90
C GLN A 99 1.30 17.05 5.45
N VAL A 100 1.65 16.08 4.63
CA VAL A 100 1.84 16.22 3.18
C VAL A 100 1.51 14.90 2.49
N LEU A 101 0.97 14.97 1.27
CA LEU A 101 0.86 13.82 0.37
C LEU A 101 1.89 13.91 -0.77
N CYS A 102 2.21 12.77 -1.36
CA CYS A 102 2.87 12.68 -2.65
C CYS A 102 1.90 13.02 -3.80
N ARG A 103 2.47 13.37 -4.95
CA ARG A 103 1.70 13.70 -6.18
C ARG A 103 1.22 12.44 -6.88
N GLU A 104 2.05 11.40 -6.87
CA GLU A 104 1.81 10.13 -7.54
C GLU A 104 0.87 9.26 -6.70
N SER A 105 -0.06 8.57 -7.38
CA SER A 105 -0.98 7.63 -6.78
C SER A 105 -0.55 6.18 -7.03
N VAL A 106 -0.93 5.30 -6.12
CA VAL A 106 -0.84 3.86 -6.22
C VAL A 106 -2.26 3.32 -6.41
N CYS A 107 -2.60 2.87 -7.61
CA CYS A 107 -3.98 2.49 -7.98
C CYS A 107 -4.13 1.14 -8.68
N ASP A 108 -3.25 0.80 -9.63
CA ASP A 108 -3.48 -0.38 -10.50
C ASP A 108 -2.30 -1.36 -10.56
N GLN A 109 -1.24 -1.09 -9.79
CA GLN A 109 0.00 -1.87 -9.83
C GLN A 109 0.54 -2.10 -8.43
N ARG A 110 1.48 -3.05 -8.36
CA ARG A 110 2.38 -3.18 -7.23
C ARG A 110 3.31 -1.99 -7.21
N CYS A 111 3.41 -1.31 -6.07
CA CYS A 111 4.34 -0.21 -5.88
C CYS A 111 5.15 -0.44 -4.62
N TYR A 112 6.44 -0.14 -4.72
CA TYR A 112 7.37 -0.15 -3.61
C TYR A 112 8.11 1.17 -3.55
N TRP A 113 8.31 1.70 -2.35
CA TRP A 113 9.22 2.82 -2.13
C TRP A 113 9.89 2.72 -0.77
N GLU A 114 11.06 3.32 -0.66
CA GLU A 114 11.80 3.42 0.60
C GLU A 114 11.86 4.87 1.06
N ILE A 115 11.78 5.06 2.37
CA ILE A 115 12.01 6.35 3.02
C ILE A 115 13.06 6.18 4.10
N GLU A 116 13.98 7.13 4.19
CA GLU A 116 14.85 7.31 5.34
C GLU A 116 14.26 8.34 6.28
N TRP A 117 14.40 8.10 7.57
CA TRP A 117 13.96 9.02 8.59
C TRP A 117 14.98 9.15 9.73
N SER A 118 14.93 10.31 10.38
CA SER A 118 15.72 10.60 11.57
C SER A 118 14.92 11.52 12.47
N GLY A 119 15.10 11.40 13.79
CA GLY A 119 14.45 12.26 14.77
C GLY A 119 13.94 11.46 15.96
N PHE A 120 13.97 12.05 17.15
CA PHE A 120 13.61 11.35 18.38
C PHE A 120 12.11 11.08 18.51
N LEU A 121 11.28 12.05 18.12
CA LEU A 121 9.81 12.00 18.29
C LEU A 121 9.09 11.19 17.20
N GLY A 122 9.79 10.79 16.14
CA GLY A 122 9.24 9.95 15.09
C GLY A 122 8.46 10.68 14.02
N LEU A 123 7.69 9.91 13.24
CA LEU A 123 6.82 10.36 12.15
C LEU A 123 5.71 9.35 11.86
N TYR A 124 4.77 9.74 11.03
CA TYR A 124 3.79 8.82 10.44
C TYR A 124 4.08 8.65 8.95
N ILE A 125 4.18 7.39 8.53
CA ILE A 125 4.28 6.97 7.14
C ILE A 125 2.92 6.41 6.76
N SER A 126 2.24 7.06 5.83
CA SER A 126 0.83 6.77 5.56
C SER A 126 0.60 6.50 4.09
N VAL A 127 -0.50 5.79 3.81
CA VAL A 127 -1.18 5.84 2.52
C VAL A 127 -2.61 6.29 2.77
N SER A 128 -3.14 7.14 1.91
CA SER A 128 -4.47 7.71 2.09
C SER A 128 -5.20 7.94 0.77
N TYR A 129 -6.52 7.83 0.78
CA TYR A 129 -7.32 8.32 -0.32
C TYR A 129 -7.21 9.84 -0.47
N LYS A 130 -7.36 10.33 -1.70
CA LYS A 130 -7.29 11.77 -1.96
C LYS A 130 -8.43 12.54 -1.29
N SER A 131 -9.55 11.90 -1.00
CA SER A 131 -10.75 12.46 -0.38
C SER A 131 -10.63 12.77 1.11
N ILE A 132 -9.52 12.41 1.77
CA ILE A 132 -9.28 12.76 3.17
C ILE A 132 -9.46 14.28 3.38
N SER A 133 -10.09 14.64 4.50
CA SER A 133 -10.27 16.05 4.85
C SER A 133 -8.91 16.74 4.99
N ARG A 134 -8.85 18.02 4.67
CA ARG A 134 -7.62 18.83 4.72
C ARG A 134 -7.65 19.89 5.80
N LYS A 135 -8.83 20.16 6.36
CA LYS A 135 -9.08 21.36 7.16
C LYS A 135 -9.51 21.00 8.57
N GLY A 136 -9.08 21.82 9.52
CA GLY A 136 -9.48 21.73 10.92
C GLY A 136 -8.61 20.79 11.75
N GLU A 137 -8.91 20.74 13.04
CA GLU A 137 -8.17 19.97 14.05
C GLU A 137 -8.74 18.56 14.30
N GLY A 138 -9.80 18.19 13.62
CA GLY A 138 -10.48 16.92 13.82
C GLY A 138 -9.70 15.72 13.28
N TYR A 139 -10.23 14.53 13.57
CA TYR A 139 -9.62 13.26 13.17
C TYR A 139 -9.81 12.94 11.69
N GLU A 140 -10.83 13.54 11.05
CA GLU A 140 -11.15 13.38 9.63
C GLU A 140 -10.02 13.82 8.69
N CYS A 141 -9.11 14.69 9.17
CA CYS A 141 -7.95 15.14 8.42
C CYS A 141 -6.62 14.56 8.94
N TRP A 142 -6.60 13.84 10.08
CA TRP A 142 -5.38 13.26 10.66
C TRP A 142 -5.15 11.83 10.16
N PHE A 143 -4.00 11.58 9.53
CA PHE A 143 -3.61 10.25 9.04
C PHE A 143 -3.71 9.16 10.12
N GLY A 144 -4.36 8.05 9.75
CA GLY A 144 -4.62 6.89 10.61
C GLY A 144 -5.86 7.03 11.51
N HIS A 145 -6.33 8.26 11.76
CA HIS A 145 -7.46 8.52 12.67
C HIS A 145 -8.82 8.61 11.95
N ASN A 146 -8.86 8.13 10.71
CA ASN A 146 -10.06 8.03 9.87
C ASN A 146 -10.04 6.71 9.07
N ASP A 147 -11.13 6.42 8.38
CA ASP A 147 -11.33 5.24 7.54
C ASP A 147 -10.70 5.37 6.13
N GLN A 148 -10.07 6.51 5.83
CA GLN A 148 -9.48 6.82 4.52
C GLN A 148 -7.95 6.79 4.51
N SER A 149 -7.32 6.40 5.63
CA SER A 149 -5.87 6.36 5.76
C SER A 149 -5.38 5.23 6.66
N TRP A 150 -4.21 4.70 6.32
CA TRP A 150 -3.50 3.68 7.05
C TRP A 150 -2.09 4.19 7.33
N SER A 151 -1.66 4.13 8.58
CA SER A 151 -0.43 4.80 9.01
C SER A 151 0.43 3.89 9.87
N LEU A 152 1.72 3.87 9.57
CA LEU A 152 2.75 3.40 10.49
C LEU A 152 3.32 4.62 11.23
N PHE A 153 3.11 4.68 12.53
CA PHE A 153 3.89 5.55 13.41
C PHE A 153 5.20 4.86 13.76
N CYS A 154 6.32 5.56 13.60
CA CYS A 154 7.64 5.07 13.99
C CYS A 154 8.43 6.17 14.71
N SER A 155 8.95 5.84 15.89
CA SER A 155 9.89 6.66 16.67
C SER A 155 11.05 5.81 17.19
N SER A 156 12.02 6.42 17.86
CA SER A 156 13.15 5.68 18.45
C SER A 156 12.75 4.68 19.54
N PHE A 157 11.51 4.76 20.05
CA PHE A 157 11.04 3.98 21.21
C PHE A 157 9.68 3.31 21.01
N ARG A 158 8.96 3.60 19.92
CA ARG A 158 7.64 3.00 19.66
C ARG A 158 7.37 2.87 18.17
N PHE A 159 6.77 1.75 17.80
CA PHE A 159 6.14 1.54 16.50
C PHE A 159 4.68 1.18 16.73
N SER A 160 3.80 1.76 15.92
CA SER A 160 2.37 1.44 15.96
C SER A 160 1.77 1.47 14.57
N PHE A 161 0.87 0.56 14.28
CA PHE A 161 -0.01 0.66 13.12
C PHE A 161 -1.34 1.30 13.52
N ILE A 162 -1.81 2.26 12.75
CA ILE A 162 -2.98 3.09 13.08
C ILE A 162 -3.91 3.16 11.87
N HIS A 163 -5.17 2.79 12.06
CA HIS A 163 -6.23 2.93 11.08
C HIS A 163 -7.58 3.09 11.78
N ASN A 164 -8.41 4.02 11.32
CA ASN A 164 -9.72 4.33 11.90
C ASN A 164 -9.67 4.52 13.43
N LYS A 165 -8.63 5.22 13.93
CA LYS A 165 -8.35 5.47 15.35
C LYS A 165 -7.99 4.23 16.18
N ILE A 166 -7.92 3.05 15.55
CA ILE A 166 -7.46 1.83 16.19
C ILE A 166 -5.95 1.81 16.05
N GLU A 167 -5.26 1.86 17.19
CA GLU A 167 -3.81 1.74 17.28
C GLU A 167 -3.43 0.32 17.71
N THR A 168 -2.50 -0.28 16.98
CA THR A 168 -1.91 -1.58 17.29
C THR A 168 -0.42 -1.38 17.55
N ASP A 169 0.01 -1.62 18.78
CA ASP A 169 1.43 -1.56 19.14
C ASP A 169 2.22 -2.66 18.42
N LEU A 170 3.40 -2.31 17.92
CA LEU A 170 4.28 -3.19 17.17
C LEU A 170 5.64 -3.31 17.87
N PRO A 171 6.37 -4.42 17.63
CA PRO A 171 7.76 -4.53 18.07
C PRO A 171 8.61 -3.39 17.52
N VAL A 172 9.39 -2.76 18.39
CA VAL A 172 10.34 -1.71 17.97
C VAL A 172 11.48 -2.34 17.18
N VAL A 173 11.74 -1.80 16.00
CA VAL A 173 12.87 -2.21 15.16
C VAL A 173 13.86 -1.06 15.07
N SER A 174 15.13 -1.34 15.36
CA SER A 174 16.20 -0.37 15.17
C SER A 174 16.47 -0.19 13.68
N CYS A 175 15.78 0.78 13.06
CA CYS A 175 15.93 1.08 11.64
C CYS A 175 15.70 2.56 11.35
N CYS A 176 16.51 3.09 10.43
CA CYS A 176 16.33 4.44 9.90
C CYS A 176 15.65 4.44 8.53
N ARG A 177 15.42 3.27 7.93
CA ARG A 177 14.81 3.13 6.61
C ARG A 177 13.63 2.18 6.64
N ILE A 178 12.51 2.65 6.09
CA ILE A 178 11.26 1.91 5.98
C ILE A 178 10.94 1.71 4.50
N GLY A 179 10.72 0.46 4.12
CA GLY A 179 10.14 0.08 2.83
C GLY A 179 8.62 -0.02 2.95
N VAL A 180 7.89 0.54 2.00
CA VAL A 180 6.44 0.42 1.92
C VAL A 180 6.11 -0.28 0.62
N TYR A 181 5.34 -1.36 0.71
CA TYR A 181 4.85 -2.13 -0.42
C TYR A 181 3.33 -2.09 -0.45
N VAL A 182 2.78 -1.82 -1.62
CA VAL A 182 1.35 -1.83 -1.87
C VAL A 182 1.07 -2.70 -3.08
N ASP A 183 0.18 -3.67 -2.92
CA ASP A 183 -0.49 -4.35 -4.03
C ASP A 183 -1.96 -3.94 -3.97
N HIS A 184 -2.33 -2.91 -4.74
CA HIS A 184 -3.68 -2.36 -4.69
C HIS A 184 -4.73 -3.42 -5.08
N SER A 185 -4.45 -4.19 -6.13
CA SER A 185 -5.34 -5.23 -6.66
C SER A 185 -5.59 -6.37 -5.67
N ALA A 186 -4.56 -6.76 -4.91
CA ALA A 186 -4.66 -7.79 -3.87
C ALA A 186 -5.11 -7.24 -2.51
N GLY A 187 -5.21 -5.91 -2.39
CA GLY A 187 -5.59 -5.27 -1.14
C GLY A 187 -4.50 -5.27 -0.07
N ILE A 188 -3.22 -5.39 -0.45
CA ILE A 188 -2.11 -5.56 0.49
C ILE A 188 -1.39 -4.23 0.69
N LEU A 189 -1.17 -3.87 1.95
CA LEU A 189 -0.22 -2.84 2.37
C LEU A 189 0.73 -3.45 3.40
N SER A 190 2.03 -3.38 3.13
CA SER A 190 3.07 -3.93 3.99
C SER A 190 4.17 -2.92 4.25
N PHE A 191 4.64 -2.89 5.50
CA PHE A 191 5.75 -2.07 5.95
C PHE A 191 6.92 -2.97 6.34
N TYR A 192 8.13 -2.56 5.95
CA TYR A 192 9.36 -3.30 6.18
C TYR A 192 10.42 -2.41 6.79
N SER A 193 11.18 -2.96 7.72
CA SER A 193 12.47 -2.41 8.13
C SER A 193 13.50 -2.79 7.08
N VAL A 194 14.28 -1.82 6.59
CA VAL A 194 15.32 -2.02 5.59
C VAL A 194 16.68 -1.66 6.19
N SER A 195 17.53 -2.65 6.37
CA SER A 195 18.95 -2.50 6.75
C SER A 195 19.81 -3.44 5.88
N ASP A 196 20.74 -4.18 6.45
CA ASP A 196 21.43 -5.29 5.77
C ASP A 196 20.46 -6.41 5.41
N THR A 197 19.38 -6.55 6.20
CA THR A 197 18.26 -7.45 5.93
C THR A 197 16.95 -6.67 5.82
N MET A 198 15.95 -7.28 5.18
CA MET A 198 14.61 -6.72 5.05
C MET A 198 13.65 -7.56 5.90
N SER A 199 13.03 -6.91 6.89
CA SER A 199 12.17 -7.58 7.88
C SER A 199 10.77 -6.96 7.86
N LEU A 200 9.73 -7.80 7.82
CA LEU A 200 8.35 -7.34 7.88
C LEU A 200 8.07 -6.70 9.26
N ILE A 201 7.54 -5.48 9.25
CA ILE A 201 7.06 -4.78 10.44
C ILE A 201 5.58 -5.06 10.63
N HIS A 202 4.78 -4.83 9.58
CA HIS A 202 3.35 -5.01 9.63
C HIS A 202 2.77 -5.21 8.22
N THR A 203 1.69 -5.97 8.12
CA THR A 203 0.90 -6.09 6.89
C THR A 203 -0.58 -6.01 7.23
N VAL A 204 -1.32 -5.31 6.38
CA VAL A 204 -2.77 -5.29 6.40
C VAL A 204 -3.28 -5.76 5.04
N GLN A 205 -4.34 -6.56 5.07
CA GLN A 205 -5.10 -6.92 3.89
C GLN A 205 -6.50 -6.32 4.00
N THR A 206 -6.87 -5.47 3.04
CA THR A 206 -8.16 -4.77 3.02
C THR A 206 -8.59 -4.49 1.58
N THR A 207 -9.83 -4.08 1.36
CA THR A 207 -10.29 -3.69 0.02
C THR A 207 -10.08 -2.19 -0.18
N PHE A 208 -9.12 -1.82 -1.02
CA PHE A 208 -8.95 -0.43 -1.43
C PHE A 208 -9.98 -0.06 -2.48
N THR A 209 -10.70 1.04 -2.25
CA THR A 209 -11.81 1.50 -3.11
C THR A 209 -11.46 2.70 -3.97
N GLN A 210 -10.30 3.33 -3.71
CA GLN A 210 -9.80 4.48 -4.46
C GLN A 210 -8.28 4.40 -4.61
N PRO A 211 -7.67 5.19 -5.51
CA PRO A 211 -6.23 5.38 -5.55
C PRO A 211 -5.66 5.83 -4.21
N LEU A 212 -4.54 5.22 -3.81
CA LEU A 212 -3.82 5.56 -2.58
C LEU A 212 -2.71 6.56 -2.87
N TYR A 213 -2.54 7.55 -2.01
CA TYR A 213 -1.47 8.53 -2.07
C TYR A 213 -0.56 8.34 -0.86
N PRO A 214 0.75 8.10 -1.06
CA PRO A 214 1.71 8.12 0.03
C PRO A 214 1.68 9.47 0.75
N GLY A 215 1.78 9.45 2.08
CA GLY A 215 1.64 10.62 2.93
C GLY A 215 2.54 10.55 4.13
N PHE A 216 2.90 11.73 4.64
CA PHE A 216 3.82 11.86 5.77
C PHE A 216 3.32 12.89 6.76
N TRP A 217 3.44 12.58 8.04
CA TRP A 217 3.35 13.56 9.13
C TRP A 217 4.67 13.54 9.90
N VAL A 218 5.31 14.70 10.04
CA VAL A 218 6.58 14.82 10.77
C VAL A 218 6.33 15.60 12.06
N TYR A 219 6.76 15.03 13.19
CA TYR A 219 6.69 15.70 14.49
C TYR A 219 7.69 16.84 14.60
N HIS A 220 7.43 17.72 15.57
CA HIS A 220 8.33 18.80 15.95
C HIS A 220 9.74 18.32 16.35
N ASN A 221 10.69 19.27 16.42
CA ASN A 221 12.05 19.09 16.96
C ASN A 221 13.05 18.31 16.08
N GLY A 222 13.15 18.68 14.80
CA GLY A 222 14.27 18.25 13.95
C GLY A 222 14.10 16.86 13.34
N SER A 223 12.90 16.29 13.41
CA SER A 223 12.56 15.10 12.62
C SER A 223 12.62 15.42 11.12
N ARG A 224 13.18 14.49 10.36
CA ARG A 224 13.40 14.61 8.91
C ARG A 224 13.00 13.31 8.24
N VAL A 225 12.40 13.44 7.06
CA VAL A 225 12.08 12.32 6.17
C VAL A 225 12.68 12.57 4.81
N LYS A 226 13.20 11.52 4.18
CA LYS A 226 13.75 11.56 2.82
C LYS A 226 13.21 10.38 2.01
N LEU A 227 12.57 10.67 0.89
CA LEU A 227 12.24 9.68 -0.13
C LEU A 227 13.54 9.17 -0.80
N CYS A 228 13.75 7.86 -0.79
CA CYS A 228 14.88 7.19 -1.44
C CYS A 228 14.71 7.16 -2.97
N GLN A 229 15.79 6.80 -3.68
CA GLN A 229 15.80 6.60 -5.13
C GLN A 229 15.72 5.12 -5.48
#